data_AF-A0AAW1HLK4-F1
#
_entry.id   AF-A0AAW1HLK4-F1
#
_cell.length_a   1.000
_cell.length_b   1.000
_cell.length_c   1.000
_cell.angle_alpha   90.00
_cell.angle_beta   90.00
_cell.angle_gamma   90.00
#
_symmetry.space_group_name_H-M   'P 1'
#
loop_
_entity.id
_entity.type
_entity.pdbx_description
1 polymer ?
#
loop_
_entity_poly.entity_id
_entity_poly.type
_entity_poly.pdbx_seq_one_letter_code
_entity_poly.pdbx_strand_id
1 'polypeptide(L)'
;MNEISMENGSMQARIQQLEQERDELHKAVENLCMQKAGPSFISLATQTYFRRTAGLEQEVENLKKTLLDCSKENSNIKDKLSEAQMIKTHLDQLHKLEISKNSEVVKQLEHLREVVATAFDDRDRALVEAEKAKESEKVVCQNLNDAEMRLRELNVRFTETEEQVTNLRMNLEKQKQEIENYRKVIDKFYEIRQHACSGSKHDESKLDDLLENVSWDEKFACLYDDPSESWSFNGHRESYPANYVADLLDEVEMLRGSVGDLQNKLEMGFENGKRLKSEISIMRQKKILSDRHMRHIVDGVSSLREYHGQQKIHITELLNDERSFLQSVVSGSDEMIRKLHENAQAAELASSSTPKLAQLADFSESLAQALQEKVSALLLLSNQERHIWEKNVVSAVQETVDELQRYLKLASEEKVKALLELAEVKQQYQQLLENTVKESLQGNIVTDSGERRHGKLQSLWKKTSKRLLGTEDNTRDNVLPHKSELERFPNNQTLNHSIDNSRLRNEYATLNDSIRNLEHWTSDVRKLRLSLIQAKMRRSLKGPSTSNSTLLDETIREAELLKNALSSTLPLSWSVEPDVSSSSYDEIPTREDDKIDPVLVAGLEMVELLIMTGQILKDKENKRERKLN
;
A
#
# COMPACT_ATOMS: atom_id res chain seq x y z
N MET A 1 -10.30 124.39 -102.09
CA MET A 1 -10.07 125.22 -100.89
C MET A 1 -11.27 125.30 -99.93
N ASN A 2 -12.48 124.85 -100.29
CA ASN A 2 -13.67 124.99 -99.41
C ASN A 2 -14.00 123.78 -98.49
N GLU A 3 -13.46 122.58 -98.73
CA GLU A 3 -13.71 121.41 -97.86
C GLU A 3 -12.90 121.40 -96.56
N ILE A 4 -11.61 121.80 -96.62
CA ILE A 4 -10.72 121.84 -95.44
C ILE A 4 -11.22 122.85 -94.39
N SER A 5 -11.90 123.93 -94.81
CA SER A 5 -12.44 124.94 -93.88
C SER A 5 -13.71 124.49 -93.16
N MET A 6 -14.55 123.64 -93.76
CA MET A 6 -15.73 123.08 -93.08
C MET A 6 -15.35 121.93 -92.14
N GLU A 7 -14.38 121.12 -92.51
CA GLU A 7 -13.88 120.02 -91.67
C GLU A 7 -13.16 120.55 -90.42
N ASN A 8 -12.39 121.64 -90.55
CA ASN A 8 -11.76 122.30 -89.40
C ASN A 8 -12.80 122.92 -88.45
N GLY A 9 -13.88 123.50 -88.98
CA GLY A 9 -15.00 124.00 -88.18
C GLY A 9 -15.77 122.89 -87.45
N SER A 10 -15.96 121.75 -88.11
CA SER A 10 -16.59 120.55 -87.50
C SER A 10 -15.69 119.92 -86.42
N MET A 11 -14.38 119.81 -86.67
CA MET A 11 -13.41 119.36 -85.66
C MET A 11 -13.35 120.31 -84.48
N GLN A 12 -13.39 121.62 -84.70
CA GLN A 12 -13.36 122.60 -83.63
C GLN A 12 -14.63 122.59 -82.79
N ALA A 13 -15.80 122.39 -83.40
CA ALA A 13 -17.05 122.14 -82.68
C ALA A 13 -17.02 120.83 -81.88
N ARG A 14 -16.42 119.77 -82.44
CA ARG A 14 -16.26 118.47 -81.74
C ARG A 14 -15.29 118.58 -80.56
N ILE A 15 -14.21 119.35 -80.69
CA ILE A 15 -13.28 119.64 -79.61
C ILE A 15 -14.01 120.39 -78.48
N GLN A 16 -14.77 121.44 -78.81
CA GLN A 16 -15.56 122.17 -77.81
C GLN A 16 -16.59 121.27 -77.11
N GLN A 17 -17.24 120.37 -77.85
CA GLN A 17 -18.16 119.39 -77.26
C GLN A 17 -17.43 118.43 -76.30
N LEU A 18 -16.27 117.93 -76.68
CA LEU A 18 -15.47 117.04 -75.82
C LEU A 18 -14.89 117.77 -74.61
N GLU A 19 -14.56 119.06 -74.74
CA GLU A 19 -14.17 119.91 -73.62
C GLU A 19 -15.33 120.10 -72.65
N GLN A 20 -16.55 120.31 -73.16
CA GLN A 20 -17.75 120.41 -72.34
C GLN A 20 -18.08 119.06 -71.66
N GLU A 21 -18.02 117.94 -72.37
CA GLU A 21 -18.21 116.59 -71.81
C GLU A 21 -17.13 116.28 -70.75
N ARG A 22 -15.87 116.67 -71.00
CA ARG A 22 -14.77 116.53 -70.03
C ARG A 22 -15.05 117.36 -68.78
N ASP A 23 -15.53 118.59 -68.92
CA ASP A 23 -15.81 119.48 -67.81
C ASP A 23 -17.04 119.02 -67.01
N GLU A 24 -18.06 118.48 -67.69
CA GLU A 24 -19.21 117.81 -67.07
C GLU A 24 -18.80 116.53 -66.33
N LEU A 25 -17.93 115.71 -66.92
CA LEU A 25 -17.35 114.53 -66.27
C LEU A 25 -16.47 114.90 -65.09
N HIS A 26 -15.66 115.96 -65.19
CA HIS A 26 -14.87 116.46 -64.06
C HIS A 26 -15.78 116.90 -62.92
N LYS A 27 -16.84 117.68 -63.21
CA LYS A 27 -17.85 118.05 -62.20
C LYS A 27 -18.55 116.83 -61.61
N ALA A 28 -18.85 115.82 -62.41
CA ALA A 28 -19.47 114.58 -61.92
C ALA A 28 -18.52 113.80 -61.00
N VAL A 29 -17.24 113.64 -61.37
CA VAL A 29 -16.21 113.00 -60.55
C VAL A 29 -15.97 113.80 -59.27
N GLU A 30 -15.90 115.12 -59.35
CA GLU A 30 -15.75 116.01 -58.20
C GLU A 30 -16.95 115.90 -57.26
N ASN A 31 -18.18 115.89 -57.79
CA ASN A 31 -19.40 115.66 -57.00
C ASN A 31 -19.41 114.28 -56.33
N LEU A 32 -18.94 113.22 -57.01
CA LEU A 32 -18.87 111.86 -56.48
C LEU A 32 -17.78 111.74 -55.40
N CYS A 33 -16.64 112.41 -55.60
CA CYS A 33 -15.58 112.55 -54.61
C CYS A 33 -16.06 113.36 -53.41
N MET A 34 -16.81 114.46 -53.58
CA MET A 34 -17.40 115.24 -52.48
C MET A 34 -18.46 114.44 -51.72
N GLN A 35 -19.27 113.63 -52.41
CA GLN A 35 -20.26 112.74 -51.79
C GLN A 35 -19.58 111.60 -51.00
N LYS A 36 -18.45 111.07 -51.49
CA LYS A 36 -17.65 110.04 -50.81
C LYS A 36 -16.63 110.61 -49.79
N ALA A 37 -16.27 111.88 -49.89
CA ALA A 37 -15.43 112.62 -48.94
C ALA A 37 -16.25 113.24 -47.81
N GLY A 38 -17.59 113.22 -47.93
CA GLY A 38 -18.48 113.58 -46.83
C GLY A 38 -18.21 112.72 -45.59
N PRO A 39 -18.26 113.30 -44.37
CA PRO A 39 -17.99 112.59 -43.12
C PRO A 39 -18.79 111.29 -42.95
N SER A 40 -19.98 111.20 -43.57
CA SER A 40 -20.90 110.05 -43.48
C SER A 40 -20.43 108.81 -44.24
N PHE A 41 -19.84 108.92 -45.44
CA PHE A 41 -19.35 107.75 -46.19
C PHE A 41 -18.09 107.16 -45.55
N ILE A 42 -17.14 108.02 -45.17
CA ILE A 42 -15.94 107.61 -44.44
C ILE A 42 -16.32 106.97 -43.11
N SER A 43 -17.29 107.54 -42.38
CA SER A 43 -17.81 106.96 -41.14
C SER A 43 -18.45 105.58 -41.35
N LEU A 44 -19.27 105.39 -42.38
CA LEU A 44 -19.91 104.10 -42.68
C LEU A 44 -18.89 103.03 -43.08
N ALA A 45 -17.95 103.34 -43.98
CA ALA A 45 -16.88 102.41 -44.36
C ALA A 45 -16.05 102.02 -43.13
N THR A 46 -15.65 103.01 -42.32
CA THR A 46 -14.92 102.81 -41.07
C THR A 46 -15.70 101.92 -40.08
N GLN A 47 -17.01 102.14 -39.94
CA GLN A 47 -17.88 101.29 -39.10
C GLN A 47 -17.95 99.85 -39.61
N THR A 48 -18.05 99.63 -40.93
CA THR A 48 -18.05 98.28 -41.51
C THR A 48 -16.71 97.57 -41.31
N TYR A 49 -15.59 98.29 -41.45
CA TYR A 49 -14.26 97.75 -41.15
C TYR A 49 -14.13 97.40 -39.67
N PHE A 50 -14.50 98.30 -38.75
CA PHE A 50 -14.46 98.01 -37.32
C PHE A 50 -15.32 96.80 -36.93
N ARG A 51 -16.54 96.68 -37.49
CA ARG A 51 -17.41 95.52 -37.23
C ARG A 51 -16.79 94.21 -37.74
N ARG A 52 -16.19 94.22 -38.94
CA ARG A 52 -15.49 93.07 -39.51
C ARG A 52 -14.25 92.71 -38.70
N THR A 53 -13.44 93.70 -38.31
CA THR A 53 -12.26 93.51 -37.47
C THR A 53 -12.64 92.92 -36.12
N ALA A 54 -13.67 93.45 -35.44
CA ALA A 54 -14.15 92.90 -34.17
C ALA A 54 -14.68 91.45 -34.31
N GLY A 55 -15.39 91.14 -35.41
CA GLY A 55 -15.82 89.78 -35.72
C GLY A 55 -14.64 88.82 -35.92
N LEU A 56 -13.64 89.23 -36.70
CA LEU A 56 -12.42 88.45 -36.91
C LEU A 56 -11.59 88.31 -35.63
N GLU A 57 -11.49 89.35 -34.80
CA GLU A 57 -10.82 89.28 -33.50
C GLU A 57 -11.50 88.27 -32.57
N GLN A 58 -12.84 88.26 -32.54
CA GLN A 58 -13.60 87.28 -31.76
C GLN A 58 -13.43 85.86 -32.32
N GLU A 59 -13.43 85.67 -33.63
CA GLU A 59 -13.15 84.38 -34.26
C GLU A 59 -11.73 83.89 -33.95
N VAL A 60 -10.74 84.78 -34.04
CA VAL A 60 -9.34 84.49 -33.68
C VAL A 60 -9.25 84.11 -32.21
N GLU A 61 -9.94 84.81 -31.31
CA GLU A 61 -9.92 84.50 -29.88
C GLU A 61 -10.62 83.17 -29.56
N ASN A 62 -11.76 82.90 -30.22
CA ASN A 62 -12.44 81.61 -30.13
C ASN A 62 -11.55 80.47 -30.64
N LEU A 63 -10.88 80.65 -31.79
CA LEU A 63 -9.96 79.66 -32.35
C LEU A 63 -8.76 79.42 -31.42
N LYS A 64 -8.17 80.48 -30.85
CA LYS A 64 -7.11 80.36 -29.83
C LYS A 64 -7.59 79.58 -28.62
N LYS A 65 -8.79 79.84 -28.12
CA LYS A 65 -9.37 79.09 -27.00
C LYS A 65 -9.52 77.60 -27.35
N THR A 66 -10.09 77.28 -28.51
CA THR A 66 -10.22 75.89 -28.97
C THR A 66 -8.86 75.21 -29.18
N LEU A 67 -7.85 75.94 -29.65
CA LEU A 67 -6.48 75.44 -29.81
C LEU A 67 -5.85 75.15 -28.43
N LEU A 68 -6.06 76.01 -27.45
CA LEU A 68 -5.59 75.79 -26.08
C LEU A 68 -6.28 74.59 -25.44
N ASP A 69 -7.59 74.45 -25.61
CA ASP A 69 -8.35 73.31 -25.09
C ASP A 69 -7.90 72.00 -25.76
N CYS A 70 -7.70 72.00 -27.09
CA CYS A 70 -7.15 70.88 -27.83
C CYS A 70 -5.71 70.53 -27.40
N SER A 71 -4.86 71.54 -27.16
CA SER A 71 -3.50 71.33 -26.66
C SER A 71 -3.48 70.70 -25.27
N LYS A 72 -4.39 71.09 -24.37
CA LYS A 72 -4.54 70.51 -23.03
C LYS A 72 -5.05 69.06 -23.09
N GLU A 73 -6.00 68.79 -23.98
CA GLU A 73 -6.50 67.44 -24.19
C GLU A 73 -5.39 66.54 -24.77
N ASN A 74 -4.57 67.04 -25.69
CA ASN A 74 -3.42 66.32 -26.23
C ASN A 74 -2.38 65.98 -25.15
N SER A 75 -2.09 66.92 -24.22
CA SER A 75 -1.22 66.60 -23.07
C SER A 75 -1.85 65.54 -22.15
N ASN A 76 -3.16 65.63 -21.86
CA ASN A 76 -3.86 64.65 -21.04
C ASN A 76 -3.87 63.24 -21.69
N ILE A 77 -4.07 63.15 -23.01
CA ILE A 77 -3.99 61.88 -23.74
C ILE A 77 -2.57 61.31 -23.67
N LYS A 78 -1.55 62.15 -23.79
CA LYS A 78 -0.14 61.74 -23.66
C LYS A 78 0.15 61.19 -22.26
N ASP A 79 -0.37 61.83 -21.21
CA ASP A 79 -0.22 61.36 -19.84
C ASP A 79 -0.91 60.01 -19.63
N LYS A 80 -2.17 59.87 -20.09
CA LYS A 80 -2.90 58.59 -20.07
C LYS A 80 -2.21 57.49 -20.85
N LEU A 81 -1.57 57.82 -21.99
CA LEU A 81 -0.78 56.86 -22.76
C LEU A 81 0.45 56.40 -21.98
N SER A 82 1.13 57.32 -21.29
CA SER A 82 2.27 56.97 -20.44
C SER A 82 1.86 56.08 -19.25
N GLU A 83 0.72 56.36 -18.63
CA GLU A 83 0.16 55.53 -17.56
C GLU A 83 -0.22 54.13 -18.08
N ALA A 84 -0.89 54.05 -19.23
CA ALA A 84 -1.23 52.78 -19.87
C ALA A 84 0.01 51.96 -20.24
N GLN A 85 1.09 52.62 -20.69
CA GLN A 85 2.36 51.96 -20.96
C GLN A 85 3.01 51.42 -19.67
N MET A 86 2.98 52.19 -18.58
CA MET A 86 3.47 51.73 -17.27
C MET A 86 2.68 50.51 -16.79
N ILE A 87 1.34 50.56 -16.84
CA ILE A 87 0.47 49.42 -16.47
C ILE A 87 0.79 48.20 -17.32
N LYS A 88 0.97 48.37 -18.64
CA LYS A 88 1.36 47.27 -19.54
C LYS A 88 2.68 46.64 -19.10
N THR A 89 3.70 47.44 -18.83
CA THR A 89 5.00 46.89 -18.39
C THR A 89 4.91 46.15 -17.06
N HIS A 90 4.08 46.62 -16.13
CA HIS A 90 3.83 45.94 -14.87
C HIS A 90 3.11 44.60 -15.08
N LEU A 91 2.11 44.56 -15.96
CA LEU A 91 1.39 43.34 -16.30
C LEU A 91 2.30 42.31 -16.99
N ASP A 92 3.19 42.75 -17.88
CA ASP A 92 4.19 41.89 -18.51
C ASP A 92 5.17 41.30 -17.48
N GLN A 93 5.56 42.06 -16.45
CA GLN A 93 6.39 41.56 -15.35
C GLN A 93 5.66 40.53 -14.49
N LEU A 94 4.40 40.81 -14.11
CA LEU A 94 3.57 39.87 -13.36
C LEU A 94 3.35 38.56 -14.14
N HIS A 95 3.07 38.65 -15.44
CA HIS A 95 2.92 37.47 -16.29
C HIS A 95 4.20 36.62 -16.33
N LYS A 96 5.38 37.24 -16.45
CA LYS A 96 6.66 36.52 -16.40
C LYS A 96 6.89 35.82 -15.06
N LEU A 97 6.57 36.49 -13.95
CA LEU A 97 6.67 35.88 -12.62
C LEU A 97 5.72 34.68 -12.47
N GLU A 98 4.49 34.82 -12.95
CA GLU A 98 3.50 33.73 -12.91
C GLU A 98 3.91 32.55 -13.80
N ILE A 99 4.45 32.80 -14.99
CA ILE A 99 5.04 31.75 -15.84
C ILE A 99 6.17 31.04 -15.11
N SER A 100 7.07 31.78 -14.45
CA SER A 100 8.19 31.18 -13.70
C SER A 100 7.67 30.30 -12.55
N LYS A 101 6.68 30.78 -11.81
CA LYS A 101 6.05 30.02 -10.71
C LYS A 101 5.37 28.75 -11.24
N ASN A 102 4.61 28.85 -12.34
CA ASN A 102 3.97 27.69 -12.97
C ASN A 102 5.00 26.68 -13.49
N SER A 103 6.11 27.15 -14.07
CA SER A 103 7.19 26.26 -14.51
C SER A 103 7.82 25.48 -13.34
N GLU A 104 7.90 26.08 -12.15
CA GLU A 104 8.41 25.41 -10.96
C GLU A 104 7.42 24.39 -10.41
N VAL A 105 6.12 24.74 -10.35
CA VAL A 105 5.06 23.80 -9.95
C VAL A 105 5.01 22.60 -10.89
N VAL A 106 5.17 22.80 -12.21
CA VAL A 106 5.23 21.70 -13.18
C VAL A 106 6.41 20.77 -12.90
N LYS A 107 7.61 21.30 -12.63
CA LYS A 107 8.78 20.48 -12.25
C LYS A 107 8.53 19.68 -10.97
N GLN A 108 7.90 20.29 -9.97
CA GLN A 108 7.54 19.59 -8.74
C GLN A 108 6.55 18.45 -9.01
N LEU A 109 5.55 18.67 -9.86
CA LEU A 109 4.60 17.62 -10.27
C LEU A 109 5.28 16.50 -11.05
N GLU A 110 6.24 16.81 -11.93
CA GLU A 110 7.03 15.81 -12.64
C GLU A 110 7.87 14.97 -11.66
N HIS A 111 8.53 15.61 -10.70
CA HIS A 111 9.26 14.91 -9.65
C HIS A 111 8.35 14.01 -8.80
N LEU A 112 7.19 14.51 -8.35
CA LEU A 112 6.22 13.71 -7.60
C LEU A 112 5.71 12.52 -8.42
N ARG A 113 5.47 12.71 -9.72
CA ARG A 113 5.08 11.62 -10.63
C ARG A 113 6.16 10.55 -10.71
N GLU A 114 7.44 10.93 -10.82
CA GLU A 114 8.56 9.99 -10.83
C GLU A 114 8.67 9.23 -9.50
N VAL A 115 8.60 9.92 -8.37
CA VAL A 115 8.63 9.29 -7.03
C VAL A 115 7.49 8.29 -6.87
N VAL A 116 6.27 8.67 -7.26
CA VAL A 116 5.11 7.78 -7.22
C VAL A 116 5.29 6.56 -8.13
N ALA A 117 5.83 6.73 -9.33
CA ALA A 117 6.13 5.62 -10.22
C ALA A 117 7.15 4.65 -9.60
N THR A 118 8.25 5.17 -9.03
CA THR A 118 9.25 4.34 -8.35
C THR A 118 8.69 3.60 -7.14
N ALA A 119 7.82 4.24 -6.35
CA ALA A 119 7.16 3.61 -5.21
C ALA A 119 6.21 2.49 -5.64
N PHE A 120 5.51 2.65 -6.78
CA PHE A 120 4.72 1.56 -7.35
C PHE A 120 5.59 0.40 -7.82
N ASP A 121 6.70 0.68 -8.51
CA ASP A 121 7.63 -0.36 -8.94
C ASP A 121 8.26 -1.12 -7.74
N ASP A 122 8.59 -0.41 -6.65
CA ASP A 122 9.09 -1.00 -5.40
C ASP A 122 8.03 -1.88 -4.73
N ARG A 123 6.79 -1.39 -4.64
CA ARG A 123 5.67 -2.15 -4.08
C ARG A 123 5.42 -3.42 -4.89
N ASP A 124 5.41 -3.31 -6.21
CA ASP A 124 5.12 -4.43 -7.10
C ASP A 124 6.26 -5.48 -7.03
N ARG A 125 7.53 -5.05 -6.91
CA ARG A 125 8.66 -5.95 -6.60
C ARG A 125 8.47 -6.67 -5.27
N ALA A 126 8.14 -5.94 -4.20
CA ALA A 126 7.94 -6.50 -2.87
C ALA A 126 6.77 -7.50 -2.83
N LEU A 127 5.70 -7.24 -3.58
CA LEU A 127 4.56 -8.15 -3.71
C LEU A 127 4.98 -9.46 -4.39
N VAL A 128 5.72 -9.40 -5.49
CA VAL A 128 6.21 -10.62 -6.18
C VAL A 128 7.15 -11.42 -5.28
N GLU A 129 8.03 -10.76 -4.52
CA GLU A 129 8.90 -11.43 -3.55
C GLU A 129 8.10 -12.10 -2.42
N ALA A 130 7.06 -11.43 -1.90
CA ALA A 130 6.17 -11.98 -0.88
C ALA A 130 5.37 -13.19 -1.40
N GLU A 131 4.86 -13.14 -2.63
CA GLU A 131 4.17 -14.27 -3.25
C GLU A 131 5.10 -15.47 -3.44
N LYS A 132 6.33 -15.23 -3.89
CA LYS A 132 7.35 -16.27 -4.03
C LYS A 132 7.72 -16.89 -2.67
N ALA A 133 7.83 -16.07 -1.62
CA ALA A 133 8.08 -16.54 -0.27
C ALA A 133 6.92 -17.41 0.23
N LYS A 134 5.66 -16.97 0.03
CA LYS A 134 4.46 -17.72 0.38
C LYS A 134 4.39 -19.07 -0.35
N GLU A 135 4.75 -19.11 -1.63
CA GLU A 135 4.78 -20.38 -2.37
C GLU A 135 5.87 -21.33 -1.84
N SER A 136 7.05 -20.79 -1.50
CA SER A 136 8.09 -21.60 -0.85
C SER A 136 7.67 -22.12 0.53
N GLU A 137 6.92 -21.33 1.31
CA GLU A 137 6.36 -21.72 2.60
C GLU A 137 5.38 -22.88 2.45
N LYS A 138 4.45 -22.82 1.48
CA LYS A 138 3.52 -23.94 1.21
C LYS A 138 4.27 -25.24 0.90
N VAL A 139 5.32 -25.17 0.08
CA VAL A 139 6.16 -26.34 -0.23
C VAL A 139 6.84 -26.88 1.02
N VAL A 140 7.34 -26.01 1.91
CA VAL A 140 7.92 -26.41 3.19
C VAL A 140 6.88 -27.06 4.11
N CYS A 141 5.66 -26.52 4.20
CA CYS A 141 4.57 -27.10 4.98
C CYS A 141 4.19 -28.50 4.47
N GLN A 142 4.13 -28.70 3.15
CA GLN A 142 3.90 -30.03 2.56
C GLN A 142 5.02 -31.01 2.95
N ASN A 143 6.29 -30.60 2.82
CA ASN A 143 7.42 -31.43 3.21
C ASN A 143 7.43 -31.77 4.72
N LEU A 144 7.00 -30.82 5.57
CA LEU A 144 6.88 -31.03 7.01
C LEU A 144 5.77 -32.04 7.34
N ASN A 145 4.62 -31.94 6.69
CA ASN A 145 3.53 -32.91 6.83
C ASN A 145 3.98 -34.32 6.42
N ASP A 146 4.69 -34.44 5.29
CA ASP A 146 5.25 -35.71 4.84
C ASP A 146 6.25 -36.29 5.86
N ALA A 147 7.11 -35.44 6.43
CA ALA A 147 8.05 -35.86 7.47
C ALA A 147 7.33 -36.29 8.77
N GLU A 148 6.27 -35.58 9.15
CA GLU A 148 5.47 -35.93 10.32
C GLU A 148 4.75 -37.28 10.12
N MET A 149 4.20 -37.53 8.94
CA MET A 149 3.60 -38.82 8.60
C MET A 149 4.61 -39.96 8.67
N ARG A 150 5.84 -39.76 8.16
CA ARG A 150 6.93 -40.74 8.28
C ARG A 150 7.34 -40.99 9.73
N LEU A 151 7.37 -39.96 10.57
CA LEU A 151 7.65 -40.11 12.00
C LEU A 151 6.55 -40.90 12.71
N ARG A 152 5.27 -40.65 12.39
CA ARG A 152 4.15 -41.42 12.93
C ARG A 152 4.24 -42.89 12.53
N GLU A 153 4.54 -43.17 11.26
CA GLU A 153 4.73 -44.55 10.78
C GLU A 153 5.90 -45.24 11.50
N LEU A 154 7.03 -44.54 11.66
CA LEU A 154 8.18 -45.08 12.39
C LEU A 154 7.84 -45.35 13.86
N ASN A 155 7.07 -44.47 14.50
CA ASN A 155 6.63 -44.64 15.89
C ASN A 155 5.71 -45.85 16.05
N VAL A 156 4.79 -46.07 15.11
CA VAL A 156 3.94 -47.28 15.10
C VAL A 156 4.82 -48.53 14.99
N ARG A 157 5.76 -48.56 14.04
CA ARG A 157 6.71 -49.68 13.90
C ARG A 157 7.54 -49.89 15.16
N PHE A 158 7.97 -48.81 15.81
CA PHE A 158 8.70 -48.90 17.07
C PHE A 158 7.85 -49.57 18.16
N THR A 159 6.60 -49.14 18.34
CA THR A 159 5.69 -49.77 19.30
C THR A 159 5.39 -51.24 18.99
N GLU A 160 5.25 -51.60 17.71
CA GLU A 160 5.09 -53.00 17.27
C GLU A 160 6.33 -53.84 17.63
N THR A 161 7.53 -53.29 17.42
CA THR A 161 8.77 -53.99 17.80
C THR A 161 8.93 -54.12 19.31
N GLU A 162 8.52 -53.11 20.09
CA GLU A 162 8.50 -53.21 21.56
C GLU A 162 7.54 -54.30 22.02
N GLU A 163 6.35 -54.39 21.42
CA GLU A 163 5.38 -55.46 21.71
C GLU A 163 5.97 -56.84 21.38
N GLN A 164 6.60 -57.00 20.21
CA GLN A 164 7.29 -58.24 19.84
C GLN A 164 8.40 -58.61 20.86
N VAL A 165 9.20 -57.63 21.29
CA VAL A 165 10.27 -57.86 22.28
C VAL A 165 9.69 -58.28 23.63
N THR A 166 8.61 -57.64 24.09
CA THR A 166 7.94 -58.03 25.34
C THR A 166 7.36 -59.44 25.24
N ASN A 167 6.74 -59.80 24.12
CA ASN A 167 6.22 -61.14 23.88
C ASN A 167 7.34 -62.21 23.88
N LEU A 168 8.45 -61.95 23.20
CA LEU A 168 9.62 -62.83 23.23
C LEU A 168 10.20 -62.98 24.64
N ARG A 169 10.26 -61.91 25.43
CA ARG A 169 10.70 -61.96 26.84
C ARG A 169 9.78 -62.83 27.70
N MET A 170 8.46 -62.72 27.53
CA MET A 170 7.50 -63.57 28.25
C MET A 170 7.68 -65.04 27.88
N ASN A 171 7.86 -65.35 26.59
CA ASN A 171 8.10 -66.73 26.13
C ASN A 171 9.41 -67.30 26.66
N LEU A 172 10.48 -66.49 26.69
CA LEU A 172 11.76 -66.89 27.28
C LEU A 172 11.60 -67.22 28.77
N GLU A 173 10.86 -66.41 29.51
CA GLU A 173 10.63 -66.65 30.94
C GLU A 173 9.79 -67.91 31.19
N LYS A 174 8.78 -68.15 30.35
CA LYS A 174 8.01 -69.39 30.37
C LYS A 174 8.90 -70.61 30.11
N GLN A 175 9.77 -70.56 29.09
CA GLN A 175 10.72 -71.64 28.80
C GLN A 175 11.70 -71.87 29.95
N LYS A 176 12.22 -70.80 30.58
CA LYS A 176 13.06 -70.95 31.79
C LYS A 176 12.31 -71.66 32.92
N GLN A 177 11.03 -71.34 33.13
CA GLN A 177 10.21 -72.00 34.12
C GLN A 177 9.96 -73.48 33.78
N GLU A 178 9.76 -73.80 32.51
CA GLU A 178 9.65 -75.19 32.03
C GLU A 178 10.96 -75.95 32.22
N ILE A 179 12.11 -75.34 31.88
CA ILE A 179 13.45 -75.90 32.15
C ILE A 179 13.62 -76.19 33.63
N GLU A 180 13.22 -75.27 34.52
CA GLU A 180 13.30 -75.49 35.97
C GLU A 180 12.37 -76.62 36.45
N ASN A 181 11.21 -76.80 35.80
CA ASN A 181 10.34 -77.94 36.09
C ASN A 181 10.96 -79.26 35.61
N TYR A 182 11.53 -79.29 34.40
CA TYR A 182 12.31 -80.43 33.92
C TYR A 182 13.50 -80.70 34.84
N ARG A 183 14.08 -79.64 35.42
CA ARG A 183 15.13 -79.80 36.41
C ARG A 183 14.70 -80.64 37.60
N LYS A 184 13.59 -80.26 38.21
CA LYS A 184 13.01 -81.02 39.33
C LYS A 184 12.64 -82.46 38.95
N VAL A 185 12.20 -82.69 37.72
CA VAL A 185 11.84 -84.03 37.24
C VAL A 185 13.07 -84.92 37.13
N ILE A 186 14.13 -84.44 36.49
CA ILE A 186 15.36 -85.19 36.29
C ILE A 186 16.09 -85.42 37.62
N ASP A 187 16.08 -84.45 38.54
CA ASP A 187 16.61 -84.66 39.89
C ASP A 187 15.89 -85.83 40.59
N LYS A 188 14.55 -85.91 40.50
CA LYS A 188 13.78 -87.05 41.03
C LYS A 188 14.10 -88.38 40.34
N PHE A 189 14.23 -88.40 39.02
CA PHE A 189 14.60 -89.63 38.30
C PHE A 189 16.02 -90.08 38.63
N TYR A 190 16.94 -89.13 38.83
CA TYR A 190 18.30 -89.39 39.27
C TYR A 190 18.33 -89.97 40.69
N GLU A 191 17.55 -89.41 41.62
CA GLU A 191 17.34 -89.97 42.96
C GLU A 191 16.82 -91.42 42.90
N ILE A 192 15.76 -91.67 42.12
CA ILE A 192 15.18 -93.01 41.94
C ILE A 192 16.23 -93.99 41.40
N ARG A 193 17.00 -93.58 40.39
CA ARG A 193 18.09 -94.40 39.83
C ARG A 193 19.16 -94.68 40.87
N GLN A 194 19.60 -93.66 41.62
CA GLN A 194 20.62 -93.81 42.64
C GLN A 194 20.16 -94.77 43.74
N HIS A 195 18.89 -94.68 44.17
CA HIS A 195 18.27 -95.63 45.09
C HIS A 195 18.15 -97.05 44.54
N ALA A 196 17.91 -97.21 43.23
CA ALA A 196 17.87 -98.51 42.57
C ALA A 196 19.28 -99.14 42.43
N CYS A 197 20.32 -98.33 42.24
CA CYS A 197 21.72 -98.77 42.19
C CYS A 197 22.32 -99.00 43.60
N SER A 198 21.88 -98.28 44.63
CA SER A 198 22.36 -98.41 46.02
C SER A 198 21.65 -99.53 46.80
N GLY A 199 21.46 -100.68 46.17
CA GLY A 199 20.91 -101.87 46.81
C GLY A 199 21.94 -102.54 47.72
N SER A 200 22.20 -102.01 48.92
CA SER A 200 22.63 -102.74 50.13
C SER A 200 23.01 -101.77 51.27
N LYS A 201 22.81 -102.23 52.51
CA LYS A 201 22.84 -101.49 53.79
C LYS A 201 24.19 -100.86 54.18
N HIS A 202 24.07 -99.83 55.03
CA HIS A 202 25.05 -99.20 55.95
C HIS A 202 25.99 -98.11 55.39
N ASP A 203 25.55 -96.85 55.46
CA ASP A 203 26.20 -95.74 56.21
C ASP A 203 25.56 -94.39 55.83
N GLU A 204 24.56 -93.96 56.61
CA GLU A 204 23.72 -92.79 56.31
C GLU A 204 24.38 -91.42 56.61
N SER A 205 25.69 -91.36 56.87
CA SER A 205 26.34 -90.12 57.36
C SER A 205 27.37 -89.48 56.42
N LYS A 206 27.62 -90.04 55.23
CA LYS A 206 28.66 -89.53 54.31
C LYS A 206 28.23 -89.39 52.84
N LEU A 207 26.96 -89.62 52.54
CA LEU A 207 26.45 -89.63 51.16
C LEU A 207 25.77 -88.31 50.75
N ASP A 208 25.36 -87.48 51.72
CA ASP A 208 24.68 -86.20 51.46
C ASP A 208 25.62 -85.16 50.81
N ASP A 209 26.89 -85.09 51.24
CA ASP A 209 27.86 -84.09 50.75
C ASP A 209 28.34 -84.30 49.29
N LEU A 210 28.08 -85.48 48.71
CA LEU A 210 28.46 -85.81 47.32
C LEU A 210 27.31 -85.64 46.31
N LEU A 211 26.06 -85.49 46.77
CA LEU A 211 24.90 -85.24 45.91
C LEU A 211 24.82 -83.77 45.44
N GLU A 212 25.34 -82.83 46.25
CA GLU A 212 25.25 -81.39 45.96
C GLU A 212 26.24 -80.91 44.87
N ASN A 213 27.25 -81.70 44.51
CA ASN A 213 28.34 -81.27 43.62
C ASN A 213 28.27 -81.80 42.18
N VAL A 214 27.25 -82.58 41.81
CA VAL A 214 27.10 -83.11 40.43
C VAL A 214 26.36 -82.11 39.56
N SER A 215 26.98 -81.72 38.44
CA SER A 215 26.42 -80.74 37.50
C SER A 215 25.12 -81.26 36.89
N TRP A 216 24.21 -80.34 36.61
CA TRP A 216 22.91 -80.66 36.02
C TRP A 216 23.04 -81.37 34.67
N ASP A 217 24.05 -80.98 33.88
CA ASP A 217 24.38 -81.62 32.60
C ASP A 217 24.92 -83.04 32.78
N GLU A 218 25.61 -83.33 33.90
CA GLU A 218 26.12 -84.67 34.23
C GLU A 218 24.99 -85.60 34.70
N LYS A 219 24.02 -85.09 35.47
CA LYS A 219 22.81 -85.83 35.86
C LYS A 219 21.97 -86.21 34.65
N PHE A 220 21.79 -85.26 33.72
CA PHE A 220 21.08 -85.49 32.46
C PHE A 220 21.82 -86.50 31.58
N ALA A 221 23.13 -86.33 31.38
CA ALA A 221 23.94 -87.26 30.58
C ALA A 221 23.86 -88.70 31.13
N CYS A 222 23.94 -88.89 32.45
CA CYS A 222 23.79 -90.20 33.08
C CYS A 222 22.44 -90.87 32.73
N LEU A 223 21.34 -90.13 32.83
CA LEU A 223 19.99 -90.63 32.56
C LEU A 223 19.70 -90.79 31.07
N TYR A 224 20.31 -89.98 30.22
CA TYR A 224 20.15 -90.02 28.76
C TYR A 224 20.92 -91.18 28.13
N ASP A 225 22.12 -91.46 28.64
CA ASP A 225 22.97 -92.57 28.19
C ASP A 225 22.54 -93.93 28.77
N ASP A 226 21.42 -93.99 29.52
CA ASP A 226 20.85 -95.26 29.94
C ASP A 226 20.38 -96.07 28.72
N PRO A 227 20.82 -97.34 28.59
CA PRO A 227 20.32 -98.18 27.52
C PRO A 227 18.81 -98.29 27.66
N SER A 228 18.10 -98.16 26.54
CA SER A 228 16.62 -98.13 26.50
C SER A 228 15.99 -99.36 27.17
N GLU A 229 16.73 -100.48 27.22
CA GLU A 229 16.37 -101.72 27.91
C GLU A 229 16.23 -101.57 29.44
N SER A 230 16.97 -100.64 30.06
CA SER A 230 16.91 -100.33 31.50
C SER A 230 15.58 -99.67 31.92
N TRP A 231 14.85 -99.11 30.96
CA TRP A 231 13.60 -98.38 31.18
C TRP A 231 12.45 -98.83 30.26
N SER A 232 12.57 -100.01 29.62
CA SER A 232 11.55 -100.51 28.67
C SER A 232 10.66 -101.62 29.24
N PHE A 233 9.37 -101.53 28.92
CA PHE A 233 8.51 -102.69 28.68
C PHE A 233 7.93 -102.48 27.27
N ASN A 234 8.30 -103.36 26.33
CA ASN A 234 8.01 -103.37 24.89
C ASN A 234 8.86 -102.48 23.96
N GLY A 235 9.62 -103.15 23.10
CA GLY A 235 10.21 -102.59 21.88
C GLY A 235 9.40 -102.96 20.63
N HIS A 236 9.37 -102.04 19.67
CA HIS A 236 9.49 -102.26 18.22
C HIS A 236 9.46 -100.90 17.51
N ARG A 237 10.54 -100.53 16.82
CA ARG A 237 10.83 -100.74 15.39
C ARG A 237 10.24 -99.64 14.51
N GLU A 238 11.14 -98.72 14.14
CA GLU A 238 11.32 -98.05 12.84
C GLU A 238 10.15 -97.98 11.86
N SER A 239 9.74 -96.75 11.51
CA SER A 239 9.32 -96.38 10.15
C SER A 239 9.30 -94.84 9.99
N TYR A 240 10.43 -94.22 9.64
CA TYR A 240 10.48 -92.80 9.27
C TYR A 240 11.50 -92.52 8.14
N PRO A 241 11.14 -92.76 6.86
CA PRO A 241 11.81 -92.04 5.77
C PRO A 241 10.85 -91.24 4.88
N ALA A 242 9.53 -91.46 4.92
CA ALA A 242 8.59 -90.86 3.98
C ALA A 242 8.11 -89.45 4.39
N ASN A 243 7.84 -89.20 5.68
CA ASN A 243 7.42 -87.88 6.17
C ASN A 243 8.58 -86.87 6.16
N TYR A 244 9.79 -87.31 6.49
CA TYR A 244 11.00 -86.48 6.43
C TYR A 244 11.31 -85.99 5.01
N VAL A 245 11.08 -86.83 3.99
CA VAL A 245 11.26 -86.43 2.59
C VAL A 245 10.16 -85.46 2.13
N ALA A 246 8.92 -85.59 2.63
CA ALA A 246 7.85 -84.63 2.35
C ALA A 246 8.10 -83.28 3.04
N ASP A 247 8.52 -83.29 4.32
CA ASP A 247 8.87 -82.09 5.08
C ASP A 247 10.06 -81.35 4.44
N LEU A 248 11.07 -82.08 3.94
CA LEU A 248 12.20 -81.50 3.20
C LEU A 248 11.79 -80.93 1.84
N LEU A 249 10.81 -81.52 1.16
CA LEU A 249 10.31 -80.99 -0.12
C LEU A 249 9.50 -79.71 0.09
N ASP A 250 8.65 -79.66 1.12
CA ASP A 250 7.91 -78.46 1.51
C ASP A 250 8.85 -77.35 1.99
N GLU A 251 9.91 -77.70 2.73
CA GLU A 251 10.96 -76.75 3.14
C GLU A 251 11.74 -76.20 1.94
N VAL A 252 12.05 -77.03 0.93
CA VAL A 252 12.70 -76.57 -0.31
C VAL A 252 11.80 -75.65 -1.14
N GLU A 253 10.49 -75.90 -1.17
CA GLU A 253 9.52 -75.04 -1.87
C GLU A 253 9.35 -73.70 -1.14
N MET A 254 9.30 -73.71 0.20
CA MET A 254 9.30 -72.51 1.04
C MET A 254 10.59 -71.70 0.89
N LEU A 255 11.75 -72.36 0.87
CA LEU A 255 13.04 -71.73 0.62
C LEU A 255 13.11 -71.12 -0.77
N ARG A 256 12.56 -71.79 -1.80
CA ARG A 256 12.46 -71.27 -3.17
C ARG A 256 11.63 -69.98 -3.24
N GLY A 257 10.51 -69.92 -2.51
CA GLY A 257 9.71 -68.70 -2.35
C GLY A 257 10.51 -67.57 -1.71
N SER A 258 11.21 -67.86 -0.60
CA SER A 258 12.05 -66.87 0.09
C SER A 258 13.21 -66.34 -0.76
N VAL A 259 13.80 -67.19 -1.62
CA VAL A 259 14.86 -66.81 -2.56
C VAL A 259 14.30 -65.86 -3.62
N GLY A 260 13.09 -66.11 -4.11
CA GLY A 260 12.38 -65.18 -5.01
C GLY A 260 12.14 -63.81 -4.36
N ASP A 261 11.71 -63.78 -3.10
CA ASP A 261 11.52 -62.54 -2.35
C ASP A 261 12.83 -61.78 -2.12
N LEU A 262 13.93 -62.49 -1.82
CA LEU A 262 15.25 -61.91 -1.70
C LEU A 262 15.76 -61.35 -3.03
N GLN A 263 15.48 -62.02 -4.14
CA GLN A 263 15.85 -61.58 -5.47
C GLN A 263 15.08 -60.31 -5.89
N ASN A 264 13.77 -60.27 -5.61
CA ASN A 264 12.95 -59.07 -5.81
C ASN A 264 13.42 -57.90 -4.93
N LYS A 265 13.77 -58.15 -3.66
CA LYS A 265 14.34 -57.12 -2.76
C LYS A 265 15.68 -56.61 -3.26
N LEU A 266 16.52 -57.48 -3.83
CA LEU A 266 17.80 -57.08 -4.41
C LEU A 266 17.62 -56.19 -5.64
N GLU A 267 16.65 -56.51 -6.51
CA GLU A 267 16.32 -55.72 -7.70
C GLU A 267 15.75 -54.35 -7.33
N MET A 268 14.82 -54.29 -6.37
CA MET A 268 14.33 -53.02 -5.82
C MET A 268 15.44 -52.21 -5.12
N GLY A 269 16.39 -52.89 -4.46
CA GLY A 269 17.59 -52.28 -3.89
C GLY A 269 18.50 -51.66 -4.95
N PHE A 270 18.63 -52.31 -6.10
CA PHE A 270 19.41 -51.79 -7.23
C PHE A 270 18.76 -50.55 -7.86
N GLU A 271 17.44 -50.58 -8.09
CA GLU A 271 16.68 -49.43 -8.62
C GLU A 271 16.76 -48.23 -7.66
N ASN A 272 16.61 -48.48 -6.36
CA ASN A 272 16.79 -47.47 -5.31
C ASN A 272 18.22 -46.90 -5.30
N GLY A 273 19.23 -47.75 -5.43
CA GLY A 273 20.62 -47.32 -5.53
C GLY A 273 20.89 -46.43 -6.74
N LYS A 274 20.28 -46.76 -7.89
CA LYS A 274 20.37 -45.95 -9.12
C LYS A 274 19.71 -44.58 -8.95
N ARG A 275 18.51 -44.52 -8.38
CA ARG A 275 17.81 -43.26 -8.08
C ARG A 275 18.57 -42.39 -7.07
N LEU A 276 19.13 -43.00 -6.02
CA LEU A 276 19.97 -42.30 -5.06
C LEU A 276 21.24 -41.74 -5.73
N LYS A 277 21.87 -42.51 -6.63
CA LYS A 277 23.05 -42.06 -7.37
C LYS A 277 22.75 -40.87 -8.29
N SER A 278 21.60 -40.86 -8.97
CA SER A 278 21.18 -39.70 -9.78
C SER A 278 20.91 -38.48 -8.90
N GLU A 279 20.21 -38.65 -7.78
CA GLU A 279 19.89 -37.55 -6.86
C GLU A 279 21.16 -36.94 -6.24
N ILE A 280 22.10 -37.77 -5.80
CA ILE A 280 23.40 -37.33 -5.28
C ILE A 280 24.17 -36.54 -6.35
N SER A 281 24.07 -36.93 -7.63
CA SER A 281 24.74 -36.22 -8.73
C SER A 281 24.13 -34.84 -8.95
N ILE A 282 22.80 -34.72 -8.94
CA ILE A 282 22.08 -33.44 -9.03
C ILE A 282 22.44 -32.54 -7.84
N MET A 283 22.42 -33.09 -6.62
CA MET A 283 22.76 -32.35 -5.41
C MET A 283 24.21 -31.87 -5.40
N ARG A 284 25.16 -32.68 -5.88
CA ARG A 284 26.55 -32.23 -6.08
C ARG A 284 26.64 -31.07 -7.06
N GLN A 285 25.91 -31.12 -8.17
CA GLN A 285 25.93 -30.05 -9.15
C GLN A 285 25.31 -28.76 -8.63
N LYS A 286 24.20 -28.84 -7.88
CA LYS A 286 23.63 -27.70 -7.15
C LYS A 286 24.62 -27.10 -6.15
N LYS A 287 25.34 -27.94 -5.41
CA LYS A 287 26.38 -27.48 -4.46
C LYS A 287 27.50 -26.71 -5.18
N ILE A 288 28.02 -27.24 -6.29
CA ILE A 288 29.07 -26.57 -7.07
C ILE A 288 28.61 -25.19 -7.58
N LEU A 289 27.35 -25.09 -8.03
CA LEU A 289 26.78 -23.82 -8.48
C LEU A 289 26.62 -22.83 -7.31
N SER A 290 26.13 -23.29 -6.16
CA SER A 290 26.02 -22.46 -4.95
C SER A 290 27.38 -21.95 -4.48
N ASP A 291 28.40 -22.83 -4.42
CA ASP A 291 29.77 -22.46 -4.03
C ASP A 291 30.40 -21.46 -5.02
N ARG A 292 30.06 -21.54 -6.32
CA ARG A 292 30.47 -20.53 -7.31
C ARG A 292 29.81 -19.19 -7.04
N HIS A 293 28.50 -19.17 -6.78
CA HIS A 293 27.76 -17.95 -6.49
C HIS A 293 28.27 -17.28 -5.21
N MET A 294 28.53 -18.07 -4.15
CA MET A 294 29.09 -17.57 -2.89
C MET A 294 30.45 -16.92 -3.10
N ARG A 295 31.32 -17.48 -3.94
CA ARG A 295 32.61 -16.84 -4.29
C ARG A 295 32.42 -15.48 -4.95
N HIS A 296 31.50 -15.37 -5.91
CA HIS A 296 31.22 -14.07 -6.55
C HIS A 296 30.71 -13.02 -5.55
N ILE A 297 29.89 -13.41 -4.59
CA ILE A 297 29.44 -12.50 -3.52
C ILE A 297 30.63 -12.07 -2.65
N VAL A 298 31.47 -13.02 -2.23
CA VAL A 298 32.64 -12.72 -1.40
C VAL A 298 33.62 -11.78 -2.12
N ASP A 299 33.86 -11.99 -3.41
CA ASP A 299 34.73 -11.11 -4.23
C ASP A 299 34.13 -9.70 -4.35
N GLY A 300 32.82 -9.60 -4.58
CA GLY A 300 32.11 -8.31 -4.62
C GLY A 300 32.18 -7.56 -3.30
N VAL A 301 31.94 -8.24 -2.17
CA VAL A 301 32.06 -7.67 -0.83
C VAL A 301 33.50 -7.25 -0.52
N SER A 302 34.49 -8.02 -0.98
CA SER A 302 35.91 -7.68 -0.80
C SER A 302 36.30 -6.42 -1.58
N SER A 303 35.83 -6.29 -2.82
CA SER A 303 36.03 -5.11 -3.66
C SER A 303 35.38 -3.86 -3.06
N LEU A 304 34.15 -3.99 -2.53
CA LEU A 304 33.47 -2.89 -1.83
C LEU A 304 34.21 -2.47 -0.56
N ARG A 305 34.74 -3.43 0.21
CA ARG A 305 35.53 -3.15 1.40
C ARG A 305 36.82 -2.40 1.05
N GLU A 306 37.48 -2.78 -0.03
CA GLU A 306 38.67 -2.09 -0.52
C GLU A 306 38.34 -0.65 -0.92
N TYR A 307 37.28 -0.44 -1.71
CA TYR A 307 36.83 0.91 -2.09
C TYR A 307 36.49 1.78 -0.88
N HIS A 308 35.74 1.24 0.09
CA HIS A 308 35.44 1.95 1.33
C HIS A 308 36.72 2.24 2.14
N GLY A 309 37.68 1.33 2.14
CA GLY A 309 39.00 1.53 2.74
C GLY A 309 39.74 2.71 2.12
N GLN A 310 39.77 2.79 0.79
CA GLN A 310 40.38 3.89 0.04
C GLN A 310 39.70 5.23 0.35
N GLN A 311 38.37 5.27 0.35
CA GLN A 311 37.60 6.47 0.70
C GLN A 311 37.89 6.93 2.14
N LYS A 312 37.96 6.00 3.09
CA LYS A 312 38.30 6.33 4.47
C LYS A 312 39.70 6.94 4.60
N ILE A 313 40.69 6.39 3.88
CA ILE A 313 42.06 6.93 3.86
C ILE A 313 42.03 8.35 3.31
N HIS A 314 41.38 8.57 2.16
CA HIS A 314 41.30 9.89 1.53
C HIS A 314 40.64 10.95 2.44
N ILE A 315 39.52 10.60 3.10
CA ILE A 315 38.86 11.50 4.06
C ILE A 315 39.77 11.80 5.25
N THR A 316 40.52 10.80 5.73
CA THR A 316 41.43 10.99 6.88
C THR A 316 42.60 11.90 6.52
N GLU A 317 43.14 11.77 5.30
CA GLU A 317 44.19 12.66 4.78
C GLU A 317 43.68 14.10 4.71
N LEU A 318 42.51 14.33 4.10
CA LEU A 318 41.91 15.65 4.01
C LEU A 318 41.70 16.30 5.39
N LEU A 319 41.16 15.55 6.35
CA LEU A 319 40.96 16.05 7.72
C LEU A 319 42.30 16.34 8.43
N ASN A 320 43.34 15.57 8.15
CA ASN A 320 44.66 15.82 8.72
C ASN A 320 45.32 17.06 8.10
N ASP A 321 45.11 17.31 6.81
CA ASP A 321 45.56 18.51 6.12
C ASP A 321 44.87 19.76 6.68
N GLU A 322 43.54 19.72 6.84
CA GLU A 322 42.77 20.79 7.48
C GLU A 322 43.23 21.04 8.92
N ARG A 323 43.44 19.96 9.69
CA ARG A 323 44.00 20.07 11.04
C ARG A 323 45.36 20.74 11.04
N SER A 324 46.25 20.35 10.12
CA SER A 324 47.61 20.92 10.02
C SER A 324 47.55 22.40 9.65
N PHE A 325 46.64 22.78 8.74
CA PHE A 325 46.39 24.17 8.38
C PHE A 325 45.91 24.99 9.59
N LEU A 326 44.88 24.51 10.30
CA LEU A 326 44.37 25.16 11.50
C LEU A 326 45.45 25.28 12.58
N GLN A 327 46.26 24.25 12.76
CA GLN A 327 47.36 24.28 13.72
C GLN A 327 48.41 25.33 13.34
N SER A 328 48.73 25.50 12.06
CA SER A 328 49.60 26.59 11.58
C SER A 328 49.00 27.97 11.86
N VAL A 329 47.70 28.15 11.67
CA VAL A 329 47.01 29.42 11.95
C VAL A 329 47.03 29.74 13.44
N VAL A 330 46.79 28.74 14.29
CA VAL A 330 46.85 28.87 15.75
C VAL A 330 48.27 29.23 16.20
N SER A 331 49.29 28.49 15.75
CA SER A 331 50.69 28.80 16.09
C SER A 331 51.11 30.19 15.59
N GLY A 332 50.65 30.62 14.41
CA GLY A 332 50.89 31.97 13.92
C GLY A 332 50.22 33.05 14.78
N SER A 333 49.03 32.76 15.30
CA SER A 333 48.33 33.65 16.24
C SER A 333 49.02 33.69 17.61
N ASP A 334 49.45 32.55 18.15
CA ASP A 334 50.21 32.46 19.41
C ASP A 334 51.53 33.24 19.32
N GLU A 335 52.22 33.13 18.18
CA GLU A 335 53.45 33.88 17.92
C GLU A 335 53.19 35.39 17.86
N MET A 336 52.07 35.82 17.26
CA MET A 336 51.67 37.22 17.25
C MET A 336 51.35 37.71 18.67
N ILE A 337 50.63 36.92 19.48
CA ILE A 337 50.34 37.22 20.89
C ILE A 337 51.64 37.34 21.69
N ARG A 338 52.58 36.41 21.50
CA ARG A 338 53.88 36.42 22.18
C ARG A 338 54.70 37.67 21.85
N LYS A 339 54.76 38.06 20.57
CA LYS A 339 55.41 39.32 20.14
C LYS A 339 54.76 40.55 20.74
N LEU A 340 53.42 40.58 20.82
CA LEU A 340 52.71 41.69 21.47
C LEU A 340 53.05 41.76 22.97
N HIS A 341 53.19 40.61 23.63
CA HIS A 341 53.57 40.54 25.04
C HIS A 341 55.02 40.98 25.27
N GLU A 342 55.97 40.53 24.44
CA GLU A 342 57.38 40.95 24.48
C GLU A 342 57.53 42.45 24.20
N ASN A 343 56.76 43.01 23.26
CA ASN A 343 56.72 44.45 22.98
C ASN A 343 56.13 45.25 24.15
N ALA A 344 55.12 44.72 24.85
CA ALA A 344 54.56 45.35 26.05
C ALA A 344 55.58 45.35 27.21
N GLN A 345 56.31 44.25 27.43
CA GLN A 345 57.36 44.18 28.45
C GLN A 345 58.59 45.03 28.10
N ALA A 346 58.98 45.11 26.82
CA ALA A 346 60.04 45.99 26.35
C ALA A 346 59.65 47.48 26.50
N ALA A 347 58.36 47.81 26.38
CA ALA A 347 57.84 49.14 26.66
C ALA A 347 57.81 49.48 28.17
N GLU A 348 57.65 48.49 29.06
CA GLU A 348 57.78 48.67 30.53
C GLU A 348 59.23 48.82 31.00
N LEU A 349 60.20 48.13 30.37
CA LEU A 349 61.64 48.27 30.67
C LEU A 349 62.28 49.53 30.03
N ALA A 350 61.67 50.10 28.99
CA ALA A 350 62.09 51.35 28.36
C ALA A 350 61.36 52.57 28.94
N SER A 351 61.27 52.68 30.27
CA SER A 351 60.86 53.93 30.93
C SER A 351 62.06 54.88 31.10
N SER A 352 62.56 55.44 30.00
CA SER A 352 62.94 56.86 30.00
C SER A 352 62.60 57.50 28.65
N SER A 353 61.73 58.50 28.73
CA SER A 353 61.28 59.44 27.69
C SER A 353 60.43 58.93 26.50
N THR A 354 59.13 59.26 26.61
CA THR A 354 58.17 59.76 25.58
C THR A 354 57.79 58.82 24.42
N PRO A 355 56.83 59.19 23.54
CA PRO A 355 55.39 59.36 23.70
C PRO A 355 54.63 58.18 23.04
N LYS A 356 54.87 56.93 23.48
CA LYS A 356 54.25 55.72 22.88
C LYS A 356 53.10 55.10 23.67
N LEU A 357 52.89 55.50 24.93
CA LEU A 357 51.75 55.03 25.74
C LEU A 357 50.40 55.52 25.20
N ALA A 358 50.36 56.68 24.52
CA ALA A 358 49.15 57.15 23.85
C ALA A 358 48.77 56.25 22.66
N GLN A 359 49.72 55.88 21.80
CA GLN A 359 49.44 54.99 20.67
C GLN A 359 49.06 53.58 21.11
N LEU A 360 49.67 53.03 22.17
CA LEU A 360 49.31 51.70 22.68
C LEU A 360 47.93 51.69 23.36
N ALA A 361 47.56 52.78 24.05
CA ALA A 361 46.20 52.97 24.54
C ALA A 361 45.21 53.07 23.38
N ASP A 362 45.51 53.85 22.34
CA ASP A 362 44.71 53.98 21.10
C ASP A 362 44.59 52.65 20.33
N PHE A 363 45.64 51.82 20.31
CA PHE A 363 45.59 50.47 19.72
C PHE A 363 44.77 49.49 20.58
N SER A 364 44.85 49.59 21.90
CA SER A 364 44.03 48.76 22.80
C SER A 364 42.55 49.18 22.76
N GLU A 365 42.29 50.49 22.62
CA GLU A 365 40.95 51.07 22.53
C GLU A 365 40.34 50.78 21.15
N SER A 366 41.11 50.89 20.07
CA SER A 366 40.68 50.46 18.74
C SER A 366 40.52 48.94 18.61
N LEU A 367 41.32 48.14 19.33
CA LEU A 367 41.11 46.68 19.41
C LEU A 367 39.86 46.33 20.23
N ALA A 368 39.65 47.00 21.36
CA ALA A 368 38.44 46.84 22.17
C ALA A 368 37.20 47.27 21.38
N GLN A 369 37.30 48.36 20.61
CA GLN A 369 36.25 48.84 19.72
C GLN A 369 36.02 47.85 18.56
N ALA A 370 37.06 47.31 17.93
CA ALA A 370 36.94 46.30 16.88
C ALA A 370 36.36 44.98 17.41
N LEU A 371 36.69 44.57 18.62
CA LEU A 371 36.08 43.42 19.29
C LEU A 371 34.62 43.68 19.62
N GLN A 372 34.28 44.87 20.10
CA GLN A 372 32.91 45.26 20.39
C GLN A 372 32.07 45.36 19.11
N GLU A 373 32.63 45.86 18.02
CA GLU A 373 32.05 45.88 16.68
C GLU A 373 31.87 44.45 16.14
N LYS A 374 32.82 43.55 16.37
CA LYS A 374 32.70 42.14 15.95
C LYS A 374 31.66 41.39 16.78
N VAL A 375 31.59 41.62 18.09
CA VAL A 375 30.56 41.03 18.97
C VAL A 375 29.18 41.56 18.60
N SER A 376 29.04 42.85 18.32
CA SER A 376 27.78 43.42 17.84
C SER A 376 27.41 42.93 16.44
N ALA A 377 28.38 42.74 15.53
CA ALA A 377 28.15 42.11 14.23
C ALA A 377 27.73 40.63 14.35
N LEU A 378 28.34 39.87 15.25
CA LEU A 378 27.95 38.48 15.52
C LEU A 378 26.59 38.38 16.20
N LEU A 379 26.25 39.30 17.11
CA LEU A 379 24.90 39.40 17.68
C LEU A 379 23.87 39.76 16.61
N LEU A 380 24.20 40.68 15.69
CA LEU A 380 23.35 41.02 14.56
C LEU A 380 23.14 39.81 13.64
N LEU A 381 24.21 39.10 13.29
CA LEU A 381 24.15 37.87 12.48
C LEU A 381 23.35 36.77 13.19
N SER A 382 23.57 36.55 14.49
CA SER A 382 22.82 35.57 15.28
C SER A 382 21.32 35.93 15.38
N ASN A 383 21.00 37.21 15.52
CA ASN A 383 19.62 37.67 15.50
C ASN A 383 19.00 37.54 14.09
N GLN A 384 19.76 37.80 13.03
CA GLN A 384 19.31 37.58 11.65
C GLN A 384 19.06 36.09 11.37
N GLU A 385 19.97 35.21 11.78
CA GLU A 385 19.80 33.76 11.69
C GLU A 385 18.56 33.31 12.46
N ARG A 386 18.35 33.82 13.69
CA ARG A 386 17.13 33.53 14.46
C ARG A 386 15.87 34.00 13.74
N HIS A 387 15.86 35.20 13.17
CA HIS A 387 14.71 35.69 12.40
C HIS A 387 14.46 34.89 11.12
N ILE A 388 15.51 34.39 10.45
CA ILE A 388 15.37 33.50 9.29
C ILE A 388 14.78 32.16 9.74
N TRP A 389 15.26 31.59 10.85
CA TRP A 389 14.70 30.38 11.43
C TRP A 389 13.24 30.55 11.85
N GLU A 390 12.90 31.62 12.56
CA GLU A 390 11.53 31.96 12.95
C GLU A 390 10.64 32.15 11.72
N LYS A 391 11.10 32.86 10.69
CA LYS A 391 10.35 33.05 9.45
C LYS A 391 10.11 31.72 8.73
N ASN A 392 11.10 30.82 8.67
CA ASN A 392 10.96 29.51 8.05
C ASN A 392 9.97 28.63 8.83
N VAL A 393 10.05 28.63 10.16
CA VAL A 393 9.10 27.91 11.02
C VAL A 393 7.68 28.48 10.88
N VAL A 394 7.53 29.80 10.86
CA VAL A 394 6.22 30.46 10.66
C VAL A 394 5.66 30.14 9.27
N SER A 395 6.49 30.12 8.23
CA SER A 395 6.06 29.73 6.87
C SER A 395 5.59 28.28 6.83
N ALA A 396 6.36 27.35 7.40
CA ALA A 396 5.98 25.93 7.46
C ALA A 396 4.67 25.73 8.25
N VAL A 397 4.52 26.40 9.38
CA VAL A 397 3.28 26.35 10.16
C VAL A 397 2.11 26.95 9.35
N GLN A 398 2.31 28.08 8.67
CA GLN A 398 1.28 28.70 7.83
C GLN A 398 0.85 27.77 6.68
N GLU A 399 1.78 27.08 6.04
CA GLU A 399 1.48 26.09 4.99
C GLU A 399 0.60 24.95 5.51
N THR A 400 0.92 24.41 6.70
CA THR A 400 0.09 23.36 7.32
C THR A 400 -1.30 23.88 7.70
N VAL A 401 -1.41 25.13 8.16
CA VAL A 401 -2.70 25.77 8.47
C VAL A 401 -3.53 25.96 7.19
N ASP A 402 -2.93 26.44 6.12
CA ASP A 402 -3.61 26.64 4.83
C ASP A 402 -4.06 25.31 4.21
N GLU A 403 -3.28 24.25 4.38
CA GLU A 403 -3.64 22.91 3.95
C GLU A 403 -4.80 22.33 4.77
N LEU A 404 -4.78 22.47 6.10
CA LEU A 404 -5.90 22.09 6.96
C LEU A 404 -7.17 22.88 6.65
N GLN A 405 -7.05 24.18 6.35
CA GLN A 405 -8.18 25.01 5.91
C GLN A 405 -8.75 24.54 4.56
N ARG A 406 -7.90 24.12 3.61
CA ARG A 406 -8.32 23.52 2.35
C ARG A 406 -9.06 22.20 2.56
N TYR A 407 -8.53 21.30 3.40
CA TYR A 407 -9.21 20.05 3.75
C TYR A 407 -10.55 20.30 4.43
N LEU A 408 -10.63 21.25 5.36
CA LEU A 408 -11.89 21.61 6.03
C LEU A 408 -12.92 22.14 5.03
N LYS A 409 -12.50 23.00 4.09
CA LYS A 409 -13.38 23.53 3.04
C LYS A 409 -13.91 22.40 2.16
N LEU A 410 -13.04 21.52 1.66
CA LEU A 410 -13.43 20.36 0.84
C LEU A 410 -14.39 19.43 1.60
N ALA A 411 -14.07 19.07 2.84
CA ALA A 411 -14.93 18.23 3.67
C ALA A 411 -16.30 18.88 3.93
N SER A 412 -16.34 20.22 4.09
CA SER A 412 -17.61 20.95 4.23
C SER A 412 -18.42 20.97 2.93
N GLU A 413 -17.78 21.13 1.78
CA GLU A 413 -18.41 21.11 0.46
C GLU A 413 -18.98 19.72 0.15
N GLU A 414 -18.21 18.66 0.41
CA GLU A 414 -18.66 17.27 0.29
C GLU A 414 -19.82 16.97 1.23
N LYS A 415 -19.77 17.44 2.49
CA LYS A 415 -20.88 17.26 3.44
C LYS A 415 -22.13 18.01 2.99
N VAL A 416 -22.00 19.23 2.47
CA VAL A 416 -23.14 19.98 1.92
C VAL A 416 -23.71 19.27 0.69
N LYS A 417 -22.87 18.75 -0.19
CA LYS A 417 -23.30 17.97 -1.35
C LYS A 417 -24.06 16.71 -0.93
N ALA A 418 -23.53 15.94 0.02
CA ALA A 418 -24.21 14.77 0.56
C ALA A 418 -25.55 15.11 1.23
N LEU A 419 -25.63 16.25 1.93
CA LEU A 419 -26.89 16.72 2.52
C LEU A 419 -27.91 17.18 1.46
N LEU A 420 -27.46 17.78 0.36
CA LEU A 420 -28.31 18.14 -0.78
C LEU A 420 -28.85 16.89 -1.48
N GLU A 421 -27.99 15.91 -1.75
CA GLU A 421 -28.38 14.61 -2.32
C GLU A 421 -29.39 13.89 -1.40
N LEU A 422 -29.16 13.91 -0.09
CA LEU A 422 -30.10 13.37 0.89
C LEU A 422 -31.45 14.11 0.90
N ALA A 423 -31.43 15.44 0.76
CA ALA A 423 -32.65 16.24 0.68
C ALA A 423 -33.44 15.93 -0.61
N GLU A 424 -32.76 15.76 -1.73
CA GLU A 424 -33.37 15.36 -3.00
C GLU A 424 -34.00 13.97 -2.91
N VAL A 425 -33.30 13.00 -2.34
CA VAL A 425 -33.84 11.64 -2.11
C VAL A 425 -35.06 11.68 -1.20
N LYS A 426 -35.05 12.50 -0.13
CA LYS A 426 -36.22 12.68 0.74
C LYS A 426 -37.40 13.32 0.00
N GLN A 427 -37.15 14.29 -0.88
CA GLN A 427 -38.19 14.91 -1.69
C GLN A 427 -38.80 13.91 -2.69
N GLN A 428 -37.98 13.12 -3.36
CA GLN A 428 -38.44 12.05 -4.26
C GLN A 428 -39.27 11.01 -3.50
N TYR A 429 -38.84 10.62 -2.29
CA TYR A 429 -39.61 9.73 -1.42
C TYR A 429 -40.97 10.31 -1.01
N GLN A 430 -41.03 11.60 -0.65
CA GLN A 430 -42.29 12.30 -0.35
C GLN A 430 -43.20 12.40 -1.58
N GLN A 431 -42.66 12.64 -2.77
CA GLN A 431 -43.43 12.63 -4.01
C GLN A 431 -44.00 11.24 -4.32
N LEU A 432 -43.23 10.17 -4.08
CA LEU A 432 -43.72 8.80 -4.22
C LEU A 432 -44.83 8.48 -3.21
N LEU A 433 -44.69 8.92 -1.96
CA LEU A 433 -45.75 8.80 -0.96
C LEU A 433 -47.02 9.57 -1.37
N GLU A 434 -46.88 10.82 -1.81
CA GLU A 434 -48.03 11.61 -2.29
C GLU A 434 -48.68 10.99 -3.53
N ASN A 435 -47.92 10.44 -4.46
CA ASN A 435 -48.45 9.77 -5.65
C ASN A 435 -49.20 8.49 -5.27
N THR A 436 -48.69 7.72 -4.31
CA THR A 436 -49.36 6.52 -3.78
C THR A 436 -50.67 6.88 -3.06
N VAL A 437 -50.70 8.01 -2.34
CA VAL A 437 -51.90 8.52 -1.67
C VAL A 437 -52.91 9.15 -2.65
N LYS A 438 -52.45 9.82 -3.72
CA LYS A 438 -53.32 10.31 -4.80
C LYS A 438 -53.91 9.16 -5.62
N GLU A 439 -53.14 8.09 -5.85
CA GLU A 439 -53.62 6.86 -6.48
C GLU A 439 -54.69 6.13 -5.63
N SER A 440 -54.61 6.22 -4.29
CA SER A 440 -55.63 5.64 -3.41
C SER A 440 -56.88 6.51 -3.26
N LEU A 441 -56.76 7.84 -3.40
CA LEU A 441 -57.90 8.78 -3.32
C LEU A 441 -58.65 8.95 -4.65
N GLN A 442 -58.02 8.68 -5.80
CA GLN A 442 -58.69 8.67 -7.11
C GLN A 442 -59.47 7.35 -7.38
N GLY A 443 -59.42 6.40 -6.43
CA GLY A 443 -60.10 5.11 -6.48
C GLY A 443 -61.43 5.10 -5.72
N ASN A 444 -62.34 6.03 -6.01
CA ASN A 444 -63.74 5.92 -5.58
C ASN A 444 -64.62 6.82 -6.46
N ILE A 445 -65.03 6.32 -7.63
CA ILE A 445 -66.29 6.63 -8.35
C ILE A 445 -66.34 5.73 -9.60
N VAL A 446 -67.37 4.86 -9.61
CA VAL A 446 -68.10 4.28 -10.76
C VAL A 446 -67.50 3.07 -11.52
N THR A 447 -68.15 1.94 -11.19
CA THR A 447 -68.46 0.67 -11.86
C THR A 447 -68.03 0.36 -13.31
N ASP A 448 -67.59 -0.90 -13.44
CA ASP A 448 -67.81 -1.87 -14.53
C ASP A 448 -66.99 -1.73 -15.83
N SER A 449 -65.90 -2.51 -15.93
CA SER A 449 -65.61 -3.39 -17.07
C SER A 449 -64.25 -4.07 -16.82
N GLY A 450 -64.27 -5.41 -16.79
CA GLY A 450 -63.12 -6.25 -16.48
C GLY A 450 -62.04 -6.33 -17.56
N GLU A 451 -60.91 -6.90 -17.13
CA GLU A 451 -59.88 -7.55 -17.95
C GLU A 451 -59.19 -6.70 -19.03
N ARG A 452 -58.11 -5.98 -18.68
CA ARG A 452 -57.06 -5.63 -19.66
C ARG A 452 -55.77 -5.01 -19.10
N ARG A 453 -55.24 -5.42 -17.94
CA ARG A 453 -53.91 -4.90 -17.50
C ARG A 453 -52.93 -5.90 -16.87
N HIS A 454 -53.26 -7.20 -16.82
CA HIS A 454 -52.30 -8.21 -16.35
C HIS A 454 -51.42 -8.81 -17.46
N GLY A 455 -51.76 -8.61 -18.73
CA GLY A 455 -50.98 -9.14 -19.87
C GLY A 455 -49.73 -8.32 -20.23
N LYS A 456 -49.67 -7.03 -19.91
CA LYS A 456 -48.60 -6.15 -20.42
C LYS A 456 -47.29 -6.32 -19.65
N LEU A 457 -47.33 -6.42 -18.33
CA LEU A 457 -46.13 -6.66 -17.51
C LEU A 457 -45.59 -8.08 -17.71
N GLN A 458 -46.44 -9.11 -17.78
CA GLN A 458 -45.97 -10.47 -18.04
C GLN A 458 -45.38 -10.63 -19.45
N SER A 459 -45.89 -9.89 -20.45
CA SER A 459 -45.33 -9.87 -21.80
C SER A 459 -43.98 -9.15 -21.89
N LEU A 460 -43.73 -8.17 -21.03
CA LEU A 460 -42.44 -7.46 -20.98
C LEU A 460 -41.38 -8.32 -20.30
N TRP A 461 -41.72 -8.97 -19.18
CA TRP A 461 -40.82 -9.90 -18.49
C TRP A 461 -40.50 -11.15 -19.33
N LYS A 462 -41.47 -11.69 -20.07
CA LYS A 462 -41.21 -12.81 -21.02
C LYS A 462 -40.39 -12.38 -22.24
N LYS A 463 -40.41 -11.10 -22.62
CA LYS A 463 -39.69 -10.57 -23.80
C LYS A 463 -38.25 -10.15 -23.48
N THR A 464 -37.98 -9.78 -22.22
CA THR A 464 -36.61 -9.55 -21.72
C THR A 464 -35.91 -10.84 -21.34
N SER A 465 -36.59 -11.82 -20.72
CA SER A 465 -35.97 -13.13 -20.43
C SER A 465 -35.54 -13.89 -21.69
N LYS A 466 -36.28 -13.77 -22.80
CA LYS A 466 -35.93 -14.42 -24.08
C LYS A 466 -34.80 -13.74 -24.87
N ARG A 467 -34.30 -12.58 -24.42
CA ARG A 467 -33.11 -11.92 -24.99
C ARG A 467 -31.84 -12.19 -24.18
N LEU A 468 -31.96 -12.69 -22.95
CA LEU A 468 -30.81 -12.94 -22.06
C LEU A 468 -30.27 -14.38 -22.11
N LEU A 469 -31.01 -15.33 -22.70
CA LEU A 469 -30.48 -16.66 -23.03
C LEU A 469 -30.45 -16.84 -24.55
N GLY A 470 -29.28 -17.21 -25.06
CA GLY A 470 -28.95 -17.20 -26.48
C GLY A 470 -29.88 -18.03 -27.37
N THR A 471 -29.85 -17.70 -28.66
CA THR A 471 -30.29 -18.60 -29.73
C THR A 471 -29.17 -18.59 -30.77
N GLU A 472 -28.31 -19.59 -30.69
CA GLU A 472 -27.66 -20.14 -31.87
C GLU A 472 -28.76 -20.80 -32.71
N ASP A 473 -28.88 -20.43 -33.99
CA ASP A 473 -28.71 -21.43 -35.05
C ASP A 473 -28.73 -20.84 -36.47
N ASN A 474 -27.91 -21.49 -37.29
CA ASN A 474 -27.66 -21.38 -38.72
C ASN A 474 -28.88 -21.14 -39.64
N THR A 475 -28.67 -20.36 -40.72
CA THR A 475 -28.85 -20.84 -42.12
C THR A 475 -28.26 -19.86 -43.16
N ARG A 476 -27.61 -20.44 -44.18
CA ARG A 476 -27.03 -19.87 -45.42
C ARG A 476 -28.09 -19.04 -46.19
N ASP A 477 -27.80 -18.04 -47.03
CA ASP A 477 -26.99 -18.06 -48.25
C ASP A 477 -26.91 -16.66 -48.92
N ASN A 478 -25.75 -16.33 -49.50
CA ASN A 478 -25.42 -15.54 -50.71
C ASN A 478 -25.88 -14.08 -51.00
N VAL A 479 -24.88 -13.35 -51.56
CA VAL A 479 -24.89 -12.24 -52.53
C VAL A 479 -24.53 -10.82 -51.99
N LEU A 480 -23.28 -10.43 -52.24
CA LEU A 480 -22.75 -9.05 -52.38
C LEU A 480 -23.23 -8.40 -53.70
N PRO A 481 -23.07 -7.08 -53.99
CA PRO A 481 -22.55 -5.96 -53.19
C PRO A 481 -23.34 -4.63 -53.32
N HIS A 482 -22.85 -3.60 -52.60
CA HIS A 482 -22.80 -2.16 -52.94
C HIS A 482 -23.61 -1.09 -52.18
N LYS A 483 -22.81 -0.10 -51.71
CA LYS A 483 -22.98 1.37 -51.70
C LYS A 483 -23.60 2.07 -50.46
N SER A 484 -22.67 2.65 -49.70
CA SER A 484 -22.54 4.08 -49.32
C SER A 484 -23.59 4.79 -48.45
N GLU A 485 -23.01 5.53 -47.50
CA GLU A 485 -23.41 6.83 -46.93
C GLU A 485 -24.17 6.88 -45.58
N LEU A 486 -23.38 7.38 -44.63
CA LEU A 486 -23.69 8.43 -43.65
C LEU A 486 -24.50 8.09 -42.37
N GLU A 487 -23.92 8.58 -41.28
CA GLU A 487 -24.52 8.97 -39.99
C GLU A 487 -24.69 7.94 -38.86
N ARG A 488 -23.69 7.99 -37.97
CA ARG A 488 -23.82 8.22 -36.51
C ARG A 488 -24.73 7.25 -35.73
N PHE A 489 -24.12 6.20 -35.16
CA PHE A 489 -24.60 5.51 -33.96
C PHE A 489 -23.46 5.45 -32.90
N PRO A 490 -23.70 5.85 -31.64
CA PRO A 490 -22.77 5.56 -30.55
C PRO A 490 -22.89 4.08 -30.12
N ASN A 491 -21.73 3.49 -29.85
CA ASN A 491 -21.52 2.07 -29.59
C ASN A 491 -22.31 1.54 -28.38
N ASN A 492 -22.96 0.39 -28.52
CA ASN A 492 -23.55 -0.38 -27.41
C ASN A 492 -22.50 -0.96 -26.42
N GLN A 493 -21.20 -0.84 -26.73
CA GLN A 493 -20.11 -1.28 -25.82
C GLN A 493 -19.99 -0.38 -24.57
N THR A 494 -20.29 0.91 -24.67
CA THR A 494 -20.21 1.84 -23.51
C THR A 494 -21.31 1.59 -22.48
N LEU A 495 -22.47 1.08 -22.88
CA LEU A 495 -23.57 0.79 -21.94
C LEU A 495 -23.26 -0.47 -21.11
N ASN A 496 -22.72 -1.52 -21.75
CA ASN A 496 -22.32 -2.74 -21.05
C ASN A 496 -21.15 -2.47 -20.09
N HIS A 497 -20.12 -1.73 -20.51
CA HIS A 497 -19.04 -1.31 -19.61
C HIS A 497 -19.52 -0.39 -18.48
N SER A 498 -20.52 0.48 -18.71
CA SER A 498 -21.08 1.33 -17.66
C SER A 498 -21.92 0.54 -16.65
N ILE A 499 -22.67 -0.46 -17.12
CA ILE A 499 -23.46 -1.35 -16.24
C ILE A 499 -22.52 -2.24 -15.44
N ASP A 500 -21.51 -2.84 -16.07
CA ASP A 500 -20.49 -3.65 -15.40
C ASP A 500 -19.69 -2.81 -14.39
N ASN A 501 -19.36 -1.56 -14.71
CA ASN A 501 -18.70 -0.64 -13.78
C ASN A 501 -19.62 -0.25 -12.61
N SER A 502 -20.91 0.01 -12.85
CA SER A 502 -21.87 0.28 -11.76
C SER A 502 -22.09 -0.94 -10.86
N ARG A 503 -22.08 -2.14 -11.45
CA ARG A 503 -22.19 -3.41 -10.73
C ARG A 503 -20.93 -3.70 -9.91
N LEU A 504 -19.74 -3.56 -10.50
CA LEU A 504 -18.46 -3.67 -9.80
C LEU A 504 -18.34 -2.64 -8.67
N ARG A 505 -18.82 -1.42 -8.89
CA ARG A 505 -18.81 -0.36 -7.87
C ARG A 505 -19.77 -0.67 -6.72
N ASN A 506 -20.92 -1.27 -7.01
CA ASN A 506 -21.84 -1.75 -5.99
C ASN A 506 -21.27 -2.95 -5.23
N GLU A 507 -20.70 -3.94 -5.93
CA GLU A 507 -20.04 -5.11 -5.34
C GLU A 507 -18.87 -4.67 -4.43
N TYR A 508 -18.05 -3.72 -4.90
CA TYR A 508 -16.98 -3.10 -4.12
C TYR A 508 -17.50 -2.32 -2.90
N ALA A 509 -18.59 -1.57 -3.03
CA ALA A 509 -19.20 -0.86 -1.91
C ALA A 509 -19.73 -1.84 -0.84
N THR A 510 -20.43 -2.90 -1.26
CA THR A 510 -20.88 -3.97 -0.35
C THR A 510 -19.71 -4.72 0.29
N LEU A 511 -18.62 -4.96 -0.44
CA LEU A 511 -17.41 -5.59 0.09
C LEU A 511 -16.71 -4.68 1.10
N ASN A 512 -16.64 -3.38 0.83
CA ASN A 512 -16.04 -2.41 1.74
C ASN A 512 -16.87 -2.26 3.02
N ASP A 513 -18.21 -2.28 2.91
CA ASP A 513 -19.11 -2.31 4.06
C ASP A 513 -18.98 -3.61 4.86
N SER A 514 -18.78 -4.77 4.21
CA SER A 514 -18.53 -6.03 4.91
C SER A 514 -17.17 -6.06 5.59
N ILE A 515 -16.12 -5.52 4.97
CA ILE A 515 -14.78 -5.39 5.58
C ILE A 515 -14.85 -4.49 6.81
N ARG A 516 -15.50 -3.33 6.70
CA ARG A 516 -15.68 -2.41 7.83
C ARG A 516 -16.49 -3.04 8.96
N ASN A 517 -17.53 -3.82 8.63
CA ASN A 517 -18.23 -4.62 9.61
C ASN A 517 -17.28 -5.62 10.28
N LEU A 518 -16.52 -6.41 9.51
CA LEU A 518 -15.53 -7.37 10.03
C LEU A 518 -14.47 -6.72 10.93
N GLU A 519 -14.05 -5.49 10.64
CA GLU A 519 -13.15 -4.73 11.50
C GLU A 519 -13.80 -4.37 12.85
N HIS A 520 -15.06 -3.91 12.83
CA HIS A 520 -15.85 -3.68 14.05
C HIS A 520 -16.02 -4.98 14.85
N TRP A 521 -16.39 -6.08 14.20
CA TRP A 521 -16.50 -7.41 14.79
C TRP A 521 -15.19 -7.87 15.43
N THR A 522 -14.08 -7.77 14.71
CA THR A 522 -12.76 -8.16 15.19
C THR A 522 -12.34 -7.31 16.39
N SER A 523 -12.67 -6.02 16.40
CA SER A 523 -12.49 -5.14 17.56
C SER A 523 -13.31 -5.64 18.77
N ASP A 524 -14.58 -5.97 18.58
CA ASP A 524 -15.46 -6.37 19.67
C ASP A 524 -15.10 -7.76 20.24
N VAL A 525 -14.71 -8.71 19.39
CA VAL A 525 -14.12 -10.00 19.80
C VAL A 525 -12.83 -9.79 20.61
N ARG A 526 -11.97 -8.85 20.20
CA ARG A 526 -10.75 -8.49 20.97
C ARG A 526 -11.11 -7.86 22.32
N LYS A 527 -12.08 -6.96 22.38
CA LYS A 527 -12.55 -6.37 23.65
C LYS A 527 -13.08 -7.44 24.60
N LEU A 528 -13.94 -8.34 24.11
CA LEU A 528 -14.47 -9.45 24.91
C LEU A 528 -13.35 -10.38 25.42
N ARG A 529 -12.40 -10.72 24.55
CA ARG A 529 -11.23 -11.52 24.95
C ARG A 529 -10.41 -10.82 26.04
N LEU A 530 -10.17 -9.52 25.93
CA LEU A 530 -9.45 -8.74 26.94
C LEU A 530 -10.23 -8.68 28.27
N SER A 531 -11.54 -8.47 28.24
CA SER A 531 -12.40 -8.50 29.42
C SER A 531 -12.38 -9.88 30.10
N LEU A 532 -12.38 -10.96 29.33
CA LEU A 532 -12.28 -12.32 29.84
C LEU A 532 -10.90 -12.60 30.49
N ILE A 533 -9.82 -12.10 29.88
CA ILE A 533 -8.47 -12.17 30.45
C ILE A 533 -8.40 -11.36 31.74
N GLN A 534 -8.99 -10.17 31.78
CA GLN A 534 -9.06 -9.35 33.00
C GLN A 534 -9.84 -10.04 34.11
N ALA A 535 -10.99 -10.67 33.80
CA ALA A 535 -11.74 -11.48 34.76
C ALA A 535 -10.90 -12.66 35.29
N LYS A 536 -10.16 -13.36 34.41
CA LYS A 536 -9.23 -14.43 34.79
C LYS A 536 -8.05 -13.92 35.66
N MET A 537 -7.53 -12.73 35.39
CA MET A 537 -6.43 -12.15 36.18
C MET A 537 -6.92 -11.65 37.55
N ARG A 538 -8.09 -11.02 37.61
CA ARG A 538 -8.74 -10.61 38.87
C ARG A 538 -9.08 -11.80 39.76
N ARG A 539 -9.26 -12.98 39.18
CA ARG A 539 -9.42 -14.26 39.88
C ARG A 539 -8.13 -14.81 40.51
N SER A 540 -6.96 -14.36 40.04
CA SER A 540 -5.64 -14.71 40.60
C SER A 540 -5.25 -13.83 41.79
N LEU A 541 -5.84 -12.63 41.88
CA LEU A 541 -5.70 -11.72 43.02
C LEU A 541 -6.84 -11.96 44.02
N LYS A 542 -6.54 -11.95 45.32
CA LYS A 542 -7.48 -12.26 46.41
C LYS A 542 -8.44 -11.06 46.66
N GLY A 543 -9.30 -10.73 45.70
CA GLY A 543 -10.29 -9.63 45.76
C GLY A 543 -11.75 -10.11 45.83
N PRO A 544 -12.72 -9.22 46.09
CA PRO A 544 -14.14 -9.56 46.32
C PRO A 544 -14.80 -10.21 45.10
N SER A 545 -15.34 -11.43 45.28
CA SER A 545 -15.83 -12.33 44.23
C SER A 545 -17.10 -11.84 43.50
N THR A 546 -17.91 -10.99 44.12
CA THR A 546 -19.14 -10.44 43.54
C THR A 546 -18.89 -9.53 42.33
N SER A 547 -17.73 -8.88 42.25
CA SER A 547 -17.38 -8.00 41.11
C SER A 547 -16.95 -8.75 39.85
N ASN A 548 -16.49 -9.99 39.97
CA ASN A 548 -16.03 -10.80 38.84
C ASN A 548 -17.19 -11.59 38.20
N SER A 549 -18.14 -12.05 38.99
CA SER A 549 -19.33 -12.76 38.49
C SER A 549 -20.20 -11.86 37.59
N THR A 550 -20.41 -10.60 37.99
CA THR A 550 -21.17 -9.62 37.19
C THR A 550 -20.44 -9.22 35.89
N LEU A 551 -19.11 -9.12 35.90
CA LEU A 551 -18.31 -8.89 34.70
C LEU A 551 -18.33 -10.09 33.74
N LEU A 552 -18.33 -11.31 34.27
CA LEU A 552 -18.47 -12.53 33.46
C LEU A 552 -19.87 -12.64 32.84
N ASP A 553 -20.91 -12.26 33.58
CA ASP A 553 -22.29 -12.27 33.06
C ASP A 553 -22.50 -11.23 31.95
N GLU A 554 -21.95 -10.03 32.13
CA GLU A 554 -22.02 -8.99 31.10
C GLU A 554 -21.23 -9.36 29.84
N THR A 555 -20.05 -9.97 30.00
CA THR A 555 -19.24 -10.42 28.85
C THR A 555 -19.87 -11.60 28.11
N ILE A 556 -20.54 -12.53 28.79
CA ILE A 556 -21.30 -13.60 28.15
C ILE A 556 -22.51 -13.03 27.39
N ARG A 557 -23.25 -12.10 28.00
CA ARG A 557 -24.41 -11.45 27.37
C ARG A 557 -24.02 -10.67 26.10
N GLU A 558 -22.90 -9.95 26.15
CA GLU A 558 -22.37 -9.20 24.99
C GLU A 558 -21.88 -10.15 23.89
N ALA A 559 -21.25 -11.29 24.25
CA ALA A 559 -20.86 -12.33 23.29
C ALA A 559 -22.08 -13.01 22.63
N GLU A 560 -23.16 -13.25 23.37
CA GLU A 560 -24.42 -13.80 22.82
C GLU A 560 -25.10 -12.81 21.85
N LEU A 561 -25.05 -11.51 22.14
CA LEU A 561 -25.54 -10.48 21.20
C LEU A 561 -24.73 -10.46 19.90
N LEU A 562 -23.40 -10.58 20.00
CA LEU A 562 -22.54 -10.71 18.83
C LEU A 562 -22.85 -12.00 18.04
N LYS A 563 -23.06 -13.14 18.71
CA LYS A 563 -23.47 -14.38 18.03
C LYS A 563 -24.77 -14.22 17.24
N ASN A 564 -25.77 -13.56 17.85
CA ASN A 564 -27.06 -13.33 17.21
C ASN A 564 -26.96 -12.38 16.01
N ALA A 565 -26.07 -11.39 16.07
CA ALA A 565 -25.83 -10.48 14.95
C ALA A 565 -25.01 -11.12 13.82
N LEU A 566 -24.12 -12.09 14.08
CA LEU A 566 -23.46 -12.91 13.04
C LEU A 566 -24.41 -13.92 12.39
N SER A 567 -25.36 -14.44 13.17
CA SER A 567 -26.33 -15.41 12.67
C SER A 567 -27.42 -14.75 11.81
N SER A 568 -27.61 -13.43 11.93
CA SER A 568 -28.60 -12.67 11.16
C SER A 568 -28.03 -12.02 9.88
N THR A 569 -26.72 -12.04 9.67
CA THR A 569 -26.10 -11.62 8.40
C THR A 569 -26.25 -12.71 7.35
N LEU A 570 -26.91 -12.40 6.22
CA LEU A 570 -27.06 -13.32 5.09
C LEU A 570 -25.69 -13.78 4.54
N PRO A 571 -25.54 -15.04 4.09
CA PRO A 571 -24.33 -15.47 3.41
C PRO A 571 -24.11 -14.63 2.14
N LEU A 572 -22.91 -14.08 1.99
CA LEU A 572 -22.51 -13.40 0.76
C LEU A 572 -22.21 -14.48 -0.30
N SER A 573 -23.04 -14.55 -1.34
CA SER A 573 -22.85 -15.44 -2.48
C SER A 573 -21.62 -15.02 -3.29
N TRP A 574 -20.44 -15.52 -2.94
CA TRP A 574 -19.23 -15.46 -3.76
C TRP A 574 -18.92 -16.85 -4.29
N SER A 575 -19.64 -17.26 -5.34
CA SER A 575 -19.19 -18.33 -6.24
C SER A 575 -19.99 -18.28 -7.54
N VAL A 576 -19.42 -17.61 -8.54
CA VAL A 576 -19.64 -17.96 -9.95
C VAL A 576 -18.24 -18.23 -10.50
N GLU A 577 -17.78 -19.48 -10.35
CA GLU A 577 -16.71 -19.98 -11.19
C GLU A 577 -17.30 -20.33 -12.57
N PRO A 578 -16.65 -19.97 -13.69
CA PRO A 578 -17.08 -20.44 -14.99
C PRO A 578 -16.66 -21.91 -15.16
N ASP A 579 -17.65 -22.80 -15.23
CA ASP A 579 -17.46 -24.21 -15.55
C ASP A 579 -16.69 -24.39 -16.87
N VAL A 580 -15.45 -24.88 -16.77
CA VAL A 580 -14.76 -25.51 -17.90
C VAL A 580 -14.96 -27.01 -17.76
N SER A 581 -15.76 -27.56 -18.67
CA SER A 581 -16.14 -28.97 -18.72
C SER A 581 -14.94 -29.91 -18.85
N SER A 582 -14.87 -30.94 -17.99
CA SER A 582 -14.27 -32.23 -18.35
C SER A 582 -14.91 -33.37 -17.54
N SER A 583 -15.74 -34.14 -18.25
CA SER A 583 -16.30 -35.49 -18.03
C SER A 583 -15.96 -36.24 -16.71
N SER A 584 -16.94 -36.82 -16.03
CA SER A 584 -17.57 -38.13 -16.36
C SER A 584 -18.28 -38.79 -15.16
N TYR A 585 -19.45 -39.37 -15.42
CA TYR A 585 -20.24 -40.39 -14.69
C TYR A 585 -21.00 -40.03 -13.39
N ASP A 586 -22.32 -40.08 -13.54
CA ASP A 586 -23.41 -40.52 -12.63
C ASP A 586 -23.18 -40.52 -11.11
N GLU A 587 -23.92 -39.64 -10.40
CA GLU A 587 -24.79 -40.00 -9.27
C GLU A 587 -25.65 -38.80 -8.78
N ILE A 588 -26.97 -39.02 -8.72
CA ILE A 588 -28.03 -38.46 -7.84
C ILE A 588 -27.91 -36.98 -7.38
N PRO A 589 -28.90 -36.10 -7.67
CA PRO A 589 -28.92 -34.74 -7.15
C PRO A 589 -29.37 -34.73 -5.69
N THR A 590 -28.43 -34.76 -4.75
CA THR A 590 -28.70 -34.38 -3.35
C THR A 590 -28.63 -32.87 -3.22
N ARG A 591 -29.75 -32.29 -2.78
CA ARG A 591 -29.98 -30.96 -2.18
C ARG A 591 -28.78 -30.01 -2.16
N GLU A 592 -28.98 -28.84 -2.77
CA GLU A 592 -28.23 -27.60 -2.60
C GLU A 592 -27.67 -27.47 -1.18
N ASP A 593 -26.36 -27.68 -1.03
CA ASP A 593 -25.62 -27.25 0.14
C ASP A 593 -25.55 -25.72 0.07
N ASP A 594 -26.25 -25.06 0.97
CA ASP A 594 -26.01 -23.66 1.29
C ASP A 594 -24.53 -23.54 1.69
N LYS A 595 -23.66 -23.17 0.74
CA LYS A 595 -22.26 -22.83 1.01
C LYS A 595 -22.26 -21.58 1.88
N ILE A 596 -22.31 -21.79 3.19
CA ILE A 596 -22.13 -20.75 4.21
C ILE A 596 -20.71 -20.19 4.03
N ASP A 597 -20.60 -18.87 3.98
CA ASP A 597 -19.33 -18.16 3.82
C ASP A 597 -18.32 -18.62 4.89
N PRO A 598 -17.13 -19.15 4.50
CA PRO A 598 -16.12 -19.62 5.45
C PRO A 598 -15.67 -18.54 6.45
N VAL A 599 -15.81 -17.26 6.11
CA VAL A 599 -15.51 -16.13 7.00
C VAL A 599 -16.58 -15.97 8.09
N LEU A 600 -17.85 -16.14 7.74
CA LEU A 600 -18.95 -16.13 8.72
C LEU A 600 -18.87 -17.34 9.66
N VAL A 601 -18.51 -18.52 9.14
CA VAL A 601 -18.30 -19.74 9.95
C VAL A 601 -17.18 -19.52 10.97
N ALA A 602 -16.02 -19.04 10.54
CA ALA A 602 -14.91 -18.75 11.44
C ALA A 602 -15.27 -17.67 12.49
N GLY A 603 -16.05 -16.65 12.10
CA GLY A 603 -16.57 -15.63 13.00
C GLY A 603 -17.47 -16.21 14.10
N LEU A 604 -18.40 -17.09 13.72
CA LEU A 604 -19.30 -17.77 14.65
C LEU A 604 -18.54 -18.69 15.62
N GLU A 605 -17.59 -19.49 15.11
CA GLU A 605 -16.74 -20.36 15.93
C GLU A 605 -15.94 -19.58 16.99
N MET A 606 -15.36 -18.43 16.61
CA MET A 606 -14.62 -17.58 17.56
C MET A 606 -15.50 -17.05 18.70
N VAL A 607 -16.74 -16.64 18.40
CA VAL A 607 -17.68 -16.13 19.42
C VAL A 607 -18.19 -17.28 20.31
N GLU A 608 -18.44 -18.46 19.75
CA GLU A 608 -18.83 -19.64 20.53
C GLU A 608 -17.73 -20.09 21.50
N LEU A 609 -16.46 -20.05 21.08
CA LEU A 609 -15.32 -20.31 21.97
C LEU A 609 -15.24 -19.30 23.13
N LEU A 610 -15.54 -18.02 22.88
CA LEU A 610 -15.58 -17.00 23.93
C LEU A 610 -16.71 -17.27 24.95
N ILE A 611 -17.91 -17.60 24.47
CA ILE A 611 -19.05 -17.95 25.32
C ILE A 611 -18.72 -19.18 26.19
N MET A 612 -18.21 -20.25 25.58
CA MET A 612 -17.80 -21.46 26.31
C MET A 612 -16.74 -21.16 27.37
N THR A 613 -15.74 -20.34 27.04
CA THR A 613 -14.67 -19.99 28.01
C THR A 613 -15.23 -19.14 29.16
N GLY A 614 -16.15 -18.22 28.88
CA GLY A 614 -16.87 -17.45 29.90
C GLY A 614 -17.67 -18.34 30.85
N GLN A 615 -18.44 -19.28 30.31
CA GLN A 615 -19.22 -20.24 31.10
C GLN A 615 -18.32 -21.13 31.98
N ILE A 616 -17.21 -21.63 31.44
CA ILE A 616 -16.23 -22.42 32.21
C ILE A 616 -15.62 -21.60 33.36
N LEU A 617 -15.31 -20.32 33.13
CA LEU A 617 -14.80 -19.44 34.18
C LEU A 617 -15.85 -19.16 35.27
N LYS A 618 -17.10 -18.93 34.87
CA LYS A 618 -18.25 -18.74 35.76
C LYS A 618 -18.52 -20.00 36.61
N ASP A 619 -18.54 -21.18 36.00
CA ASP A 619 -18.71 -22.45 36.72
C ASP A 619 -17.61 -22.72 37.74
N LYS A 620 -16.38 -22.36 37.39
CA LYS A 620 -15.26 -22.43 38.32
C LYS A 620 -15.41 -21.40 39.45
N GLU A 621 -15.97 -20.21 39.20
CA GLU A 621 -16.24 -19.17 40.23
C GLU A 621 -17.24 -19.71 41.25
N ASN A 622 -18.38 -20.19 40.75
CA ASN A 622 -19.47 -20.77 41.54
C ASN A 622 -19.00 -21.97 42.37
N LYS A 623 -18.13 -22.84 41.81
CA LYS A 623 -17.52 -23.97 42.56
C LYS A 623 -16.56 -23.52 43.66
N ARG A 624 -15.92 -22.34 43.54
CA ARG A 624 -15.09 -21.76 44.61
C ARG A 624 -15.94 -21.15 45.71
N GLU A 625 -16.98 -20.39 45.36
CA GLU A 625 -17.90 -19.79 46.33
C GLU A 625 -18.60 -20.88 47.18
N ARG A 626 -18.99 -21.99 46.55
CA ARG A 626 -19.53 -23.18 47.25
C ARG A 626 -18.52 -23.94 48.14
N LYS A 627 -17.21 -23.67 48.02
CA LYS A 627 -16.16 -24.24 48.89
C LYS A 627 -15.72 -23.28 49.99
N LEU A 628 -16.08 -22.00 49.90
CA LEU A 628 -15.76 -20.95 50.86
C LEU A 628 -16.92 -20.68 51.84
N ASN A 629 -18.14 -20.98 51.42
CA ASN A 629 -19.29 -21.22 52.31
C ASN A 629 -19.30 -22.69 52.75
#